data_AF-A0A7H8K058-F1
#
_entry.id   AF-A0A7H8K058-F1
#
_cell.length_a   1.000
_cell.length_b   1.000
_cell.length_c   1.000
_cell.angle_alpha   90.00
_cell.angle_beta   90.00
_cell.angle_gamma   90.00
#
_symmetry.space_group_name_H-M   'P 1'
#
loop_
_entity.id
_entity.type
_entity.pdbx_description
1 polymer ?
#
loop_
_entity_poly.entity_id
_entity_poly.type
_entity_poly.pdbx_seq_one_letter_code
_entity_poly.pdbx_strand_id
1 'polypeptide(L)'
;MTRQIRGAGSTGRQGGRPHLPRPGGTARTDGRAELVRTLRRADLRAVPGVRREIRELVSGWGKSATADTAELLTSELVTNALVHTEGDAVLTVRLEAHQLRVEVRDFARRRPEPRAARADHDTNGRGLHLVRSLARSWGVDPDGQGKTVWFELRDES
;
A
#
# COMPACT_ATOMS: atom_id res chain seq x y z
N MET A 1 39.55 -44.02 20.00
CA MET A 1 38.22 -44.24 20.63
C MET A 1 37.49 -42.89 20.63
N THR A 2 36.84 -42.48 19.55
CA THR A 2 35.54 -42.91 19.00
C THR A 2 34.34 -42.44 19.82
N ARG A 3 33.64 -41.41 19.32
CA ARG A 3 32.16 -41.29 19.27
C ARG A 3 31.83 -40.02 18.47
N GLN A 4 31.51 -40.10 17.18
CA GLN A 4 30.30 -40.63 16.51
C GLN A 4 29.10 -39.66 16.56
N ILE A 5 28.67 -39.32 15.35
CA ILE A 5 27.59 -38.44 14.92
C ILE A 5 26.35 -39.30 14.65
N ARG A 6 25.12 -38.79 14.93
CA ARG A 6 23.88 -38.83 14.09
C ARG A 6 22.55 -39.04 14.85
N GLY A 7 21.51 -38.35 14.33
CA GLY A 7 20.07 -38.68 14.40
C GLY A 7 19.24 -37.69 15.24
N ALA A 8 18.57 -36.65 14.71
CA ALA A 8 17.43 -36.58 13.77
C ALA A 8 16.06 -37.02 14.37
N GLY A 9 15.10 -36.08 14.36
CA GLY A 9 13.68 -36.28 14.68
C GLY A 9 12.99 -34.92 14.94
N SER A 10 12.65 -34.14 13.91
CA SER A 10 11.33 -34.09 13.23
C SER A 10 10.19 -33.54 14.11
N THR A 11 9.88 -32.25 13.96
CA THR A 11 8.56 -31.70 14.32
C THR A 11 8.04 -30.80 13.19
N GLY A 12 6.78 -31.03 12.85
CA GLY A 12 6.13 -30.64 11.61
C GLY A 12 6.13 -29.15 11.31
N ARG A 13 6.46 -28.84 10.06
CA ARG A 13 6.08 -27.61 9.37
C ARG A 13 4.55 -27.51 9.32
N GLN A 14 3.97 -26.56 10.03
CA GLN A 14 2.63 -26.07 9.69
C GLN A 14 2.77 -25.05 8.56
N GLY A 15 2.49 -25.50 7.34
CA GLY A 15 2.37 -24.63 6.17
C GLY A 15 1.15 -23.75 6.29
N GLY A 16 1.31 -22.56 6.85
CA GLY A 16 0.33 -21.49 6.77
C GLY A 16 0.12 -21.12 5.31
N ARG A 17 -1.06 -21.43 4.78
CA ARG A 17 -1.50 -20.99 3.45
C ARG A 17 -1.36 -19.46 3.37
N PRO A 18 -0.78 -18.88 2.31
CA PRO A 18 -0.84 -17.44 2.11
C PRO A 18 -2.31 -17.04 1.96
N HIS A 19 -2.82 -16.28 2.94
CA HIS A 19 -4.14 -15.68 2.87
C HIS A 19 -4.09 -14.61 1.78
N LEU A 20 -4.51 -14.97 0.56
CA LEU A 20 -4.82 -13.97 -0.45
C LEU A 20 -6.01 -13.13 0.06
N PRO A 21 -5.91 -11.79 0.08
CA PRO A 21 -7.04 -10.94 0.40
C PRO A 21 -8.17 -11.17 -0.60
N ARG A 22 -9.38 -11.33 -0.08
CA ARG A 22 -10.61 -11.48 -0.87
C ARG A 22 -10.87 -10.21 -1.71
N PRO A 23 -11.44 -10.34 -2.91
CA PRO A 23 -11.76 -9.17 -3.73
C PRO A 23 -12.93 -8.39 -3.12
N GLY A 24 -12.68 -7.09 -2.89
CA GLY A 24 -13.64 -5.98 -2.92
C GLY A 24 -14.97 -6.17 -2.20
N GLY A 25 -14.96 -6.14 -0.87
CA GLY A 25 -16.15 -5.90 -0.07
C GLY A 25 -15.95 -4.68 0.81
N THR A 26 -16.80 -3.66 0.66
CA THR A 26 -16.84 -2.51 1.57
C THR A 26 -17.56 -2.93 2.85
N ALA A 27 -16.81 -3.45 3.82
CA ALA A 27 -17.36 -3.73 5.15
C ALA A 27 -17.55 -2.40 5.89
N ARG A 28 -18.82 -2.01 6.13
CA ARG A 28 -19.15 -0.87 6.99
C ARG A 28 -19.54 -1.37 8.37
N THR A 29 -18.81 -0.95 9.39
CA THR A 29 -19.20 -1.16 10.79
C THR A 29 -18.73 0.06 11.58
N ASP A 30 -19.67 0.82 12.13
CA ASP A 30 -19.41 1.89 13.12
C ASP A 30 -18.26 2.86 12.78
N GLY A 31 -18.47 3.73 11.79
CA GLY A 31 -17.47 4.73 11.38
C GLY A 31 -16.19 4.17 10.75
N ARG A 32 -16.09 2.85 10.59
CA ARG A 32 -14.97 2.17 9.91
C ARG A 32 -15.39 1.67 8.55
N ALA A 33 -14.49 1.85 7.58
CA ALA A 33 -14.65 1.33 6.25
C ALA A 33 -13.28 0.99 5.65
N GLU A 34 -13.23 -0.08 4.85
CA GLU A 34 -12.00 -0.51 4.19
C GLU A 34 -12.26 -0.88 2.73
N LEU A 35 -11.33 -0.52 1.85
CA LEU A 35 -11.21 -1.02 0.48
C LEU A 35 -9.81 -1.60 0.30
N VAL A 36 -9.72 -2.82 -0.25
CA VAL A 36 -8.47 -3.43 -0.71
C VAL A 36 -8.58 -3.75 -2.19
N ARG A 37 -7.64 -3.25 -2.98
CA ARG A 37 -7.60 -3.40 -4.43
C ARG A 37 -6.21 -3.84 -4.89
N THR A 38 -6.15 -4.90 -5.68
CA THR A 38 -4.92 -5.29 -6.39
C THR A 38 -4.83 -4.53 -7.71
N LEU A 39 -3.69 -3.90 -7.95
CA LEU A 39 -3.36 -3.13 -9.15
C LEU A 39 -2.27 -3.86 -9.91
N ARG A 40 -2.60 -4.35 -11.10
CA ARG A 40 -1.62 -5.03 -11.95
C ARG A 40 -0.79 -4.00 -12.68
N ARG A 41 0.53 -4.20 -12.72
CA ARG A 41 1.41 -3.33 -13.51
C ARG A 41 1.08 -3.38 -15.00
N ALA A 42 0.63 -4.53 -15.50
CA ALA A 42 0.14 -4.66 -16.88
C ALA A 42 -1.06 -3.75 -17.19
N ASP A 43 -1.80 -3.32 -16.17
CA ASP A 43 -3.06 -2.59 -16.29
C ASP A 43 -2.92 -1.11 -15.90
N LEU A 44 -1.83 -0.44 -16.28
CA LEU A 44 -1.65 1.01 -16.06
C LEU A 44 -2.82 1.86 -16.59
N ARG A 45 -3.54 1.38 -17.61
CA ARG A 45 -4.75 2.03 -18.15
C ARG A 45 -5.93 2.05 -17.18
N ALA A 46 -5.91 1.23 -16.13
CA ALA A 46 -6.92 1.22 -15.09
C ALA A 46 -6.73 2.33 -14.04
N VAL A 47 -5.56 3.00 -14.01
CA VAL A 47 -5.23 4.04 -13.01
C VAL A 47 -6.28 5.16 -12.98
N PRO A 48 -6.78 5.72 -14.10
CA PRO A 48 -7.87 6.69 -14.06
C PRO A 48 -9.15 6.18 -13.40
N GLY A 49 -9.46 4.89 -13.56
CA GLY A 49 -10.61 4.25 -12.89
C GLY A 49 -10.42 4.19 -11.39
N VAL A 50 -9.20 3.87 -10.93
CA VAL A 50 -8.84 3.85 -9.50
C VAL A 50 -9.01 5.24 -8.88
N ARG A 51 -8.60 6.31 -9.57
CA ARG A 51 -8.76 7.68 -9.06
C ARG A 51 -10.22 8.03 -8.78
N ARG A 52 -11.09 7.79 -9.77
CA ARG A 52 -12.52 8.04 -9.65
C ARG A 52 -13.15 7.19 -8.55
N GLU A 53 -12.78 5.91 -8.46
CA GLU A 53 -13.24 5.00 -7.42
C GLU A 53 -12.87 5.50 -6.01
N ILE A 54 -11.67 6.03 -5.82
CA ILE A 54 -11.23 6.60 -4.53
C ILE A 54 -12.04 7.82 -4.15
N ARG A 55 -12.24 8.75 -5.10
CA ARG A 55 -13.05 9.95 -4.89
C ARG A 55 -14.48 9.57 -4.49
N GLU A 56 -15.11 8.68 -5.24
CA GLU A 56 -16.47 8.21 -4.99
C GLU A 56 -16.59 7.48 -3.66
N LEU A 57 -15.62 6.62 -3.32
CA LEU A 57 -15.58 5.89 -2.07
C LEU A 57 -15.47 6.82 -0.85
N VAL A 58 -14.48 7.72 -0.86
CA VAL A 58 -14.23 8.66 0.24
C VAL A 58 -15.41 9.63 0.40
N SER A 59 -16.01 10.08 -0.70
CA SER A 59 -17.23 10.89 -0.66
C SER A 59 -18.43 10.09 -0.12
N GLY A 60 -18.57 8.83 -0.52
CA GLY A 60 -19.60 7.91 -0.01
C GLY A 60 -19.46 7.57 1.48
N TRP A 61 -18.27 7.80 2.05
CA TRP A 61 -18.04 7.74 3.49
C TRP A 61 -18.30 9.07 4.22
N GLY A 62 -18.81 10.09 3.52
CA GLY A 62 -19.12 11.40 4.08
C GLY A 62 -17.89 12.29 4.26
N LYS A 63 -16.79 12.04 3.53
CA LYS A 63 -15.51 12.77 3.62
C LYS A 63 -15.22 13.57 2.36
N SER A 64 -16.25 14.23 1.80
CA SER A 64 -16.16 14.94 0.52
C SER A 64 -15.09 16.03 0.49
N ALA A 65 -14.86 16.74 1.60
CA ALA A 65 -13.81 17.76 1.70
C ALA A 65 -12.39 17.20 1.52
N THR A 66 -12.18 15.94 1.92
CA THR A 66 -10.89 15.25 1.84
C THR A 66 -10.76 14.41 0.56
N ALA A 67 -11.84 14.20 -0.20
CA ALA A 67 -11.88 13.29 -1.35
C ALA A 67 -10.93 13.71 -2.48
N ASP A 68 -10.84 14.99 -2.79
CA ASP A 68 -9.96 15.53 -3.85
C ASP A 68 -8.49 15.29 -3.51
N THR A 69 -8.11 15.59 -2.26
CA THR A 69 -6.75 15.38 -1.76
C THR A 69 -6.42 13.89 -1.71
N ALA A 70 -7.36 13.05 -1.26
CA ALA A 70 -7.18 11.60 -1.22
C ALA A 70 -6.97 11.02 -2.63
N GLU A 71 -7.78 11.43 -3.61
CA GLU A 71 -7.64 11.05 -5.01
C GLU A 71 -6.26 11.43 -5.56
N LEU A 72 -5.85 12.69 -5.38
CA LEU A 72 -4.56 13.19 -5.84
C LEU A 72 -3.40 12.41 -5.25
N LEU A 73 -3.32 12.32 -3.92
CA LEU A 73 -2.19 11.65 -3.25
C LEU A 73 -2.16 10.16 -3.57
N THR A 74 -3.31 9.50 -3.65
CA THR A 74 -3.37 8.08 -4.06
C THR A 74 -2.81 7.89 -5.46
N SER A 75 -3.09 8.82 -6.38
CA SER A 75 -2.58 8.78 -7.75
C SER A 75 -1.06 8.84 -7.80
N GLU A 76 -0.46 9.71 -6.99
CA GLU A 76 1.00 9.81 -6.87
C GLU A 76 1.61 8.51 -6.33
N LEU A 77 1.03 7.93 -5.27
CA LEU A 77 1.52 6.68 -4.68
C LEU A 77 1.39 5.49 -5.64
N VAL A 78 0.23 5.33 -6.28
CA VAL A 78 -0.03 4.24 -7.23
C VAL A 78 0.88 4.36 -8.45
N THR A 79 1.04 5.57 -8.98
CA THR A 79 1.95 5.83 -10.11
C THR A 79 3.38 5.48 -9.72
N ASN A 80 3.83 5.92 -8.54
CA ASN A 80 5.16 5.57 -8.05
C ASN A 80 5.36 4.05 -7.93
N ALA A 81 4.38 3.33 -7.39
CA ALA A 81 4.46 1.88 -7.23
C ALA A 81 4.49 1.15 -8.60
N LEU A 82 3.58 1.46 -9.52
CA LEU A 82 3.46 0.71 -10.78
C LEU A 82 4.52 1.09 -11.82
N VAL A 83 4.98 2.36 -11.83
CA VAL A 83 5.99 2.84 -12.79
C VAL A 83 7.39 2.48 -12.32
N HIS A 84 7.69 2.61 -11.03
CA HIS A 84 9.05 2.48 -10.51
C HIS A 84 9.36 1.14 -9.85
N THR A 85 8.42 0.19 -9.85
CA THR A 85 8.68 -1.18 -9.40
C THR A 85 8.38 -2.21 -10.49
N GLU A 86 9.00 -3.40 -10.38
CA GLU A 86 8.80 -4.50 -11.32
C GLU A 86 7.53 -5.32 -11.01
N GLY A 87 6.77 -4.95 -9.97
CA GLY A 87 5.68 -5.76 -9.41
C GLY A 87 4.30 -5.13 -9.52
N ASP A 88 3.29 -5.94 -9.20
CA ASP A 88 1.94 -5.45 -8.91
C ASP A 88 1.94 -4.68 -7.59
N ALA A 89 0.89 -3.88 -7.38
CA ALA A 89 0.66 -3.17 -6.13
C ALA A 89 -0.66 -3.59 -5.48
N VAL A 90 -0.75 -3.47 -4.17
CA VAL A 90 -2.01 -3.53 -3.43
C VAL A 90 -2.27 -2.17 -2.80
N LEU A 91 -3.38 -1.56 -3.21
CA LEU A 91 -3.92 -0.34 -2.65
C LEU A 91 -4.89 -0.73 -1.53
N THR A 92 -4.68 -0.17 -0.35
CA THR A 92 -5.59 -0.29 0.79
C THR A 92 -6.00 1.09 1.25
N VAL A 93 -7.30 1.30 1.43
CA VAL A 93 -7.88 2.55 1.92
C VAL A 93 -8.69 2.22 3.14
N ARG A 94 -8.36 2.82 4.28
CA ARG A 94 -9.07 2.64 5.54
C ARG A 94 -9.57 3.98 6.05
N LEU A 95 -10.81 4.01 6.48
CA LEU A 95 -11.35 5.07 7.32
C LEU A 95 -11.49 4.50 8.72
N GLU A 96 -10.85 5.14 9.69
CA GLU A 96 -10.96 4.84 11.11
C GLU A 96 -11.33 6.11 11.86
N ALA A 97 -12.55 6.16 12.41
CA ALA A 97 -13.11 7.31 13.12
C ALA A 97 -13.04 8.63 12.32
N HIS A 98 -11.93 9.37 12.43
CA HIS A 98 -11.68 10.68 11.80
C HIS A 98 -10.38 10.72 10.98
N GLN A 99 -9.85 9.55 10.62
CA GLN A 99 -8.61 9.44 9.88
C GLN A 99 -8.78 8.55 8.67
N LEU A 100 -8.48 9.12 7.50
CA LEU A 100 -8.35 8.37 6.26
C LEU A 100 -6.90 7.98 6.10
N ARG A 101 -6.62 6.67 6.00
CA ARG A 101 -5.29 6.12 5.72
C ARG A 101 -5.30 5.41 4.38
N VAL A 102 -4.32 5.75 3.54
CA VAL A 102 -4.11 5.09 2.25
C VAL A 102 -2.74 4.46 2.25
N GLU A 103 -2.68 3.20 1.84
CA GLU A 103 -1.46 2.40 1.77
C GLU A 103 -1.33 1.82 0.38
N VAL A 104 -0.15 1.95 -0.22
CA VAL A 104 0.21 1.28 -1.46
C VAL A 104 1.42 0.40 -1.19
N ARG A 105 1.17 -0.90 -1.19
CA ARG A 105 2.19 -1.93 -1.04
C ARG A 105 2.65 -2.38 -2.41
N ASP A 106 3.92 -2.22 -2.72
CA ASP A 106 4.53 -2.85 -3.90
C ASP A 106 5.10 -4.22 -3.56
N PHE A 107 4.97 -5.18 -4.49
CA PHE A 107 5.59 -6.49 -4.38
C PHE A 107 6.80 -6.56 -5.32
N ALA A 108 7.89 -5.87 -4.98
CA ALA A 108 9.14 -6.03 -5.71
C ALA A 108 9.69 -7.45 -5.48
N ARG A 109 9.67 -8.31 -6.51
CA ARG A 109 10.19 -9.71 -6.43
C ARG A 109 11.71 -9.82 -6.23
N ARG A 110 12.45 -8.71 -6.16
CA ARG A 110 13.88 -8.72 -5.86
C ARG A 110 14.10 -8.48 -4.37
N ARG A 111 14.98 -9.29 -3.77
CA ARG A 111 15.64 -8.96 -2.49
C ARG A 111 15.99 -7.47 -2.52
N PRO A 112 15.70 -6.69 -1.45
CA PRO A 112 16.25 -5.36 -1.35
C PRO A 112 17.78 -5.52 -1.29
N GLU A 113 18.45 -5.35 -2.42
CA GLU A 113 19.84 -4.97 -2.37
C GLU A 113 19.89 -3.66 -1.57
N PRO A 114 20.82 -3.49 -0.63
CA PRO A 114 21.05 -2.21 0.01
C PRO A 114 21.63 -1.25 -1.05
N ARG A 115 20.79 -0.82 -1.99
CA ARG A 115 20.94 0.49 -2.58
C ARG A 115 20.72 1.42 -1.40
N ALA A 116 21.83 1.95 -0.89
CA ALA A 116 21.85 3.13 -0.04
C ALA A 116 20.71 4.03 -0.50
N ALA A 117 19.91 4.50 0.46
CA ALA A 117 18.82 5.44 0.26
C ALA A 117 19.31 6.64 -0.54
N ARG A 118 19.44 6.48 -1.84
CA ARG A 118 19.67 7.56 -2.76
C ARG A 118 18.33 8.24 -2.78
N ALA A 119 18.32 9.38 -2.10
CA ALA A 119 17.47 10.49 -2.44
C ALA A 119 17.75 10.81 -3.92
N ASP A 120 17.25 9.97 -4.82
CA ASP A 120 17.46 10.12 -6.26
C ASP A 120 16.42 11.12 -6.75
N HIS A 121 16.94 12.33 -6.91
CA HIS A 121 16.39 13.46 -7.62
C HIS A 121 16.20 13.13 -9.10
N ASP A 122 15.21 12.31 -9.43
CA ASP A 122 14.76 12.14 -10.83
C ASP A 122 13.25 11.96 -10.84
N THR A 123 12.52 13.06 -10.96
CA THR A 123 11.03 13.14 -11.00
C THR A 123 10.30 12.69 -9.71
N ASN A 124 10.92 11.81 -8.91
CA ASN A 124 10.54 11.27 -7.59
C ASN A 124 10.22 12.34 -6.54
N GLY A 125 10.72 13.56 -6.73
CA GLY A 125 10.52 14.67 -5.80
C GLY A 125 9.11 15.25 -5.84
N ARG A 126 8.44 15.32 -6.99
CA ARG A 126 7.17 16.05 -7.12
C ARG A 126 5.98 15.30 -6.48
N GLY A 127 5.83 14.01 -6.76
CA GLY A 127 4.73 13.22 -6.19
C GLY A 127 4.85 13.07 -4.67
N LEU A 128 6.05 12.73 -4.17
CA LEU A 128 6.29 12.69 -2.72
C LEU A 128 6.26 14.10 -2.09
N HIS A 129 6.58 15.16 -2.83
CA HIS A 129 6.40 16.53 -2.34
C HIS A 129 4.91 16.86 -2.13
N LEU A 130 4.02 16.48 -3.05
CA LEU A 130 2.58 16.64 -2.85
C LEU A 130 2.11 15.90 -1.60
N VAL A 131 2.56 14.66 -1.42
CA VAL A 131 2.25 13.87 -0.21
C VAL A 131 2.77 14.55 1.04
N ARG A 132 4.01 15.04 1.04
CA ARG A 132 4.61 15.77 2.18
C ARG A 132 3.88 17.06 2.52
N SER A 133 3.35 17.75 1.51
CA SER A 133 2.71 19.06 1.68
C SER A 133 1.24 18.97 2.07
N LEU A 134 0.53 17.92 1.64
CA LEU A 134 -0.92 17.80 1.81
C LEU A 134 -1.34 16.74 2.83
N ALA A 135 -0.49 15.74 3.10
CA ALA A 135 -0.81 14.72 4.10
C ALA A 135 -0.59 15.24 5.52
N ARG A 136 -1.42 14.77 6.47
CA ARG A 136 -1.17 14.96 7.90
C ARG A 136 0.12 14.25 8.31
N SER A 137 0.27 13.02 7.83
CA SER A 137 1.36 12.11 8.14
C SER A 137 1.57 11.20 6.93
N TRP A 138 2.80 10.79 6.70
CA TRP A 138 3.15 9.84 5.64
C TRP A 138 4.40 9.08 6.03
N GLY A 139 4.62 7.92 5.40
CA GLY A 139 5.76 7.08 5.71
C GLY A 139 6.00 6.00 4.68
N VAL A 140 7.08 5.25 4.92
CA VAL A 140 7.49 4.10 4.12
C VAL A 140 7.88 2.99 5.08
N ASP A 141 7.11 1.90 5.06
CA ASP A 141 7.35 0.73 5.90
C ASP A 141 7.91 -0.40 5.02
N PRO A 142 9.20 -0.75 5.13
CA PRO A 142 9.76 -1.89 4.43
C PRO A 142 9.28 -3.20 5.07
N ASP A 143 8.89 -4.20 4.27
CA ASP A 143 8.29 -5.45 4.78
C ASP A 143 9.05 -6.73 4.39
N GLY A 144 10.33 -6.60 4.02
CA GLY A 144 11.22 -7.70 3.65
C GLY A 144 10.95 -8.32 2.27
N GLN A 145 9.77 -8.09 1.67
CA GLN A 145 9.37 -8.55 0.34
C GLN A 145 8.94 -7.40 -0.60
N GLY A 146 9.04 -6.16 -0.12
CA GLY A 146 8.67 -4.93 -0.79
C GLY A 146 8.68 -3.77 0.19
N LYS A 147 7.88 -2.76 -0.09
CA LYS A 147 7.60 -1.64 0.82
C LYS A 147 6.13 -1.25 0.74
N THR A 148 5.64 -0.70 1.84
CA THR A 148 4.34 -0.02 1.90
C THR A 148 4.60 1.47 2.02
N VAL A 149 4.18 2.24 1.03
CA VAL A 149 4.14 3.71 1.11
C VAL A 149 2.75 4.10 1.54
N TRP A 150 2.64 4.99 2.52
CA TRP A 150 1.34 5.36 3.07
C TRP A 150 1.24 6.84 3.37
N PHE A 151 0.01 7.34 3.39
CA PHE A 151 -0.32 8.67 3.91
C PHE A 151 -1.61 8.64 4.70
N GLU A 152 -1.78 9.64 5.56
CA GLU A 152 -2.95 9.87 6.37
C GLU A 152 -3.47 11.28 6.14
N LEU A 153 -4.79 11.41 6.04
CA LEU A 153 -5.48 12.68 5.99
C LEU A 153 -6.38 12.81 7.21
N ARG A 154 -6.46 14.03 7.74
CA ARG A 154 -7.51 14.36 8.70
C ARG A 154 -8.82 14.45 7.95
N ASP A 155 -9.84 13.96 8.63
CA ASP A 155 -11.18 14.36 8.36
C ASP A 155 -11.34 15.87 8.61
N GLU A 156 -11.66 16.63 7.57
CA GLU A 156 -12.01 18.06 7.64
C GLU A 156 -13.55 18.19 7.57
N SER A 157 -14.27 17.45 8.45
CA SER A 157 -15.73 17.50 8.60
C SER A 157 -16.14 18.37 9.79
#